data_AF-A0A839Q4P3-F1
#
_entry.id   AF-A0A839Q4P3-F1
#
_cell.length_a   1.000
_cell.length_b   1.000
_cell.length_c   1.000
_cell.angle_alpha   90.00
_cell.angle_beta   90.00
_cell.angle_gamma   90.00
#
_symmetry.space_group_name_H-M   'P 1'
#
loop_
_entity.id
_entity.type
_entity.pdbx_description
1 polymer ?
#
loop_
_entity_poly.entity_id
_entity_poly.type
_entity_poly.pdbx_seq_one_letter_code
_entity_poly.pdbx_strand_id
1 'polypeptide(L)'
;MSALRVARERAAAGAPARAVGYGSGNQPPNAIAIAAATPLAPVPAAIWHFGDLDANELRIAADAARAAIRAELPVLRPAVRLYRELLPDGTWQPGGPVIPEERARELVSWLAEPDLMEAAAAVLTAGKRIAQENVGHEQLATLHSWV
;
A
#
# COMPACT_ATOMS: atom_id res chain seq x y z
N MET A 1 -3.45 -12.39 13.38
CA MET A 1 -3.65 -13.05 12.06
C MET A 1 -3.34 -12.00 11.00
N SER A 2 -2.47 -12.25 10.01
CA SER A 2 -1.95 -11.18 9.11
C SER A 2 -2.79 -10.96 7.85
N ALA A 3 -2.72 -9.77 7.25
CA ALA A 3 -3.41 -9.43 5.99
C ALA A 3 -3.11 -10.40 4.84
N LEU A 4 -1.88 -10.94 4.79
CA LEU A 4 -1.47 -11.97 3.85
C LEU A 4 -2.33 -13.25 3.94
N ARG A 5 -2.70 -13.67 5.15
CA ARG A 5 -3.52 -14.87 5.34
C ARG A 5 -4.93 -14.66 4.81
N VAL A 6 -5.55 -13.52 5.12
CA VAL A 6 -6.88 -13.15 4.61
C VAL A 6 -6.86 -13.04 3.08
N ALA A 7 -5.80 -12.48 2.50
CA ALA A 7 -5.64 -12.37 1.06
C ALA A 7 -5.62 -13.75 0.38
N ARG A 8 -4.88 -14.71 0.97
CA ARG A 8 -4.79 -16.09 0.47
C ARG A 8 -6.12 -16.83 0.58
N GLU A 9 -6.80 -16.71 1.72
CA GLU A 9 -8.09 -17.36 1.94
C GLU A 9 -9.15 -16.84 0.95
N ARG A 10 -9.19 -15.52 0.71
CA ARG A 10 -10.08 -14.90 -0.27
C ARG A 10 -9.73 -15.29 -1.71
N ALA A 11 -8.45 -15.32 -2.07
CA ALA A 11 -8.00 -15.78 -3.39
C ALA A 11 -8.43 -17.24 -3.65
N ALA A 12 -8.28 -18.12 -2.64
CA ALA A 12 -8.73 -19.51 -2.72
C ALA A 12 -10.27 -19.63 -2.83
N ALA A 13 -11.02 -18.68 -2.28
CA ALA A 13 -12.48 -18.60 -2.38
C ALA A 13 -12.99 -17.93 -3.68
N GLY A 14 -12.10 -17.58 -4.62
CA GLY A 14 -12.49 -16.99 -5.92
C GLY A 14 -12.61 -15.47 -5.94
N ALA A 15 -12.09 -14.77 -4.92
CA ALA A 15 -12.01 -13.31 -4.93
C ALA A 15 -11.16 -12.79 -6.11
N PRO A 16 -11.39 -11.55 -6.58
CA PRO A 16 -10.69 -11.01 -7.76
C PRO A 16 -9.17 -10.88 -7.60
N ALA A 17 -8.66 -10.85 -6.36
CA ALA A 17 -7.23 -10.91 -6.09
C ALA A 17 -6.70 -12.34 -6.32
N ARG A 18 -5.98 -12.55 -7.43
CA ARG A 18 -5.48 -13.87 -7.86
C ARG A 18 -4.03 -14.16 -7.49
N ALA A 19 -3.27 -13.14 -7.08
CA ALA A 19 -1.89 -13.26 -6.64
C ALA A 19 -1.63 -12.26 -5.51
N VAL A 20 -0.78 -12.65 -4.55
CA VAL A 20 -0.36 -11.80 -3.44
C VAL A 20 1.16 -11.79 -3.40
N GLY A 21 1.75 -10.62 -3.67
CA GLY A 21 3.16 -10.36 -3.41
C GLY A 21 3.36 -9.86 -1.98
N TYR A 22 4.40 -10.31 -1.31
CA TYR A 22 4.78 -9.83 0.02
C TYR A 22 6.28 -9.51 0.02
N GLY A 23 6.66 -8.42 0.68
CA GLY A 23 8.04 -8.03 0.92
C GLY A 23 8.16 -7.37 2.30
N SER A 24 9.39 -7.26 2.82
CA SER A 24 9.70 -6.53 4.04
C SER A 24 10.78 -5.48 3.78
N GLY A 25 10.67 -4.28 4.37
CA GLY A 25 11.65 -3.21 4.25
C GLY A 25 11.75 -2.61 2.83
N ASN A 26 12.95 -2.17 2.41
CA ASN A 26 13.24 -1.53 1.10
C ASN A 26 13.02 -2.42 -0.16
N GLN A 27 12.25 -3.50 -0.06
CA GLN A 27 12.03 -4.51 -1.08
C GLN A 27 10.88 -4.26 -2.08
N PRO A 28 9.92 -3.32 -1.92
CA PRO A 28 8.86 -3.20 -2.93
C PRO A 28 9.28 -2.77 -4.36
N PRO A 29 10.43 -2.09 -4.62
CA PRO A 29 10.97 -1.99 -5.99
C PRO A 29 11.33 -3.38 -6.55
N ASN A 30 11.77 -4.31 -5.69
CA ASN A 30 12.03 -5.70 -6.05
C ASN A 30 10.75 -6.50 -6.27
N ALA A 31 9.63 -6.20 -5.60
CA ALA A 31 8.37 -6.92 -5.82
C ALA A 31 7.80 -6.67 -7.23
N ILE A 32 7.94 -5.43 -7.75
CA ILE A 32 7.58 -5.11 -9.14
C ILE A 32 8.61 -5.67 -10.13
N ALA A 33 9.90 -5.63 -9.80
CA ALA A 33 10.90 -6.33 -10.60
C ALA A 33 10.64 -7.85 -10.66
N ILE A 34 10.20 -8.46 -9.55
CA ILE A 34 9.80 -9.88 -9.47
C ILE A 34 8.54 -10.13 -10.27
N ALA A 35 7.52 -9.26 -10.20
CA ALA A 35 6.32 -9.37 -11.02
C ALA A 35 6.59 -9.19 -12.52
N ALA A 36 7.54 -8.33 -12.89
CA ALA A 36 8.00 -8.16 -14.27
C ALA A 36 8.84 -9.37 -14.76
N ALA A 37 9.64 -9.97 -13.86
CA ALA A 37 10.51 -11.10 -14.17
C ALA A 37 9.82 -12.47 -14.06
N THR A 38 8.61 -12.54 -13.47
CA THR A 38 7.83 -13.76 -13.31
C THR A 38 6.66 -13.73 -14.27
N PRO A 39 6.56 -14.63 -15.26
CA PRO A 39 5.38 -14.71 -16.11
C PRO A 39 4.16 -15.13 -15.27
N LEU A 40 3.39 -14.14 -14.82
CA LEU A 40 2.09 -14.35 -14.19
C LEU A 40 1.10 -14.72 -15.30
N ALA A 41 0.52 -15.92 -15.21
CA ALA A 41 -0.51 -16.39 -16.13
C ALA A 41 -1.82 -16.68 -15.37
N PRO A 42 -2.91 -15.94 -15.65
CA PRO A 42 -3.00 -14.80 -16.57
C PRO A 42 -2.28 -13.55 -16.03
N VAL A 43 -1.90 -12.64 -16.95
CA VAL A 43 -1.36 -11.32 -16.59
C VAL A 43 -2.43 -10.57 -15.77
N PRO A 44 -2.08 -9.96 -14.62
CA PRO A 44 -3.04 -9.18 -13.84
C PRO A 44 -3.62 -8.02 -14.64
N ALA A 45 -4.91 -7.73 -14.48
CA ALA A 45 -5.54 -6.55 -15.07
C ALA A 45 -5.25 -5.26 -14.28
N ALA A 46 -4.84 -5.39 -13.02
CA ALA A 46 -4.49 -4.29 -12.13
C ALA A 46 -3.53 -4.80 -11.04
N ILE A 47 -2.73 -3.90 -10.47
CA ILE A 47 -1.85 -4.18 -9.35
C ILE A 47 -2.15 -3.15 -8.25
N TRP A 48 -2.38 -3.64 -7.03
CA TRP A 48 -2.70 -2.81 -5.88
C TRP A 48 -1.64 -2.99 -4.80
N HIS A 49 -1.28 -1.91 -4.13
CA HIS A 49 -0.33 -1.90 -3.02
C HIS A 49 -0.99 -1.39 -1.74
N PHE A 50 -0.65 -2.06 -0.65
CA PHE A 50 -0.96 -1.68 0.72
C PHE A 50 0.26 -1.96 1.57
N GLY A 51 0.57 -1.04 2.48
CA GLY A 51 1.73 -1.09 3.36
C GLY A 51 1.59 -0.05 4.46
N ASP A 52 2.66 0.14 5.23
CA ASP A 52 2.72 1.14 6.29
C ASP A 52 2.47 2.55 5.73
N LEU A 53 1.84 3.40 6.53
CA LEU A 53 1.72 4.82 6.25
C LEU A 53 2.91 5.55 6.87
N ASP A 54 4.05 5.54 6.17
CA ASP A 54 5.24 6.31 6.50
C ASP A 54 5.95 6.86 5.25
N ALA A 55 6.94 7.73 5.48
CA ALA A 55 7.63 8.42 4.40
C ALA A 55 8.43 7.47 3.49
N ASN A 56 8.97 6.37 4.04
CA ASN A 56 9.77 5.44 3.27
C ASN A 56 8.88 4.55 2.40
N GLU A 57 7.80 4.01 2.97
CA GLU A 57 6.88 3.13 2.26
C GLU A 57 6.13 3.87 1.15
N LEU A 58 5.70 5.12 1.39
CA LEU A 58 5.08 5.96 0.35
C LEU A 58 6.06 6.30 -0.79
N ARG A 59 7.32 6.61 -0.48
CA ARG A 59 8.36 6.81 -1.49
C ARG A 59 8.52 5.55 -2.34
N ILE A 60 8.62 4.40 -1.68
CA ILE A 60 8.80 3.11 -2.32
C ILE A 60 7.61 2.76 -3.22
N ALA A 61 6.38 2.97 -2.77
CA ALA A 61 5.17 2.74 -3.56
C ALA A 61 5.14 3.62 -4.82
N ALA A 62 5.52 4.89 -4.69
CA ALA A 62 5.63 5.81 -5.82
C ALA A 62 6.74 5.39 -6.81
N ASP A 63 7.90 4.95 -6.32
CA ASP A 63 9.00 4.42 -7.14
C ASP A 63 8.57 3.15 -7.89
N ALA A 64 7.85 2.25 -7.22
CA ALA A 64 7.31 1.03 -7.78
C ALA A 64 6.26 1.33 -8.87
N ALA A 65 5.33 2.26 -8.63
CA ALA A 65 4.36 2.68 -9.65
C ALA A 65 5.04 3.20 -10.92
N ARG A 66 6.11 4.00 -10.79
CA ARG A 66 6.93 4.42 -11.94
C ARG A 66 7.64 3.25 -12.62
N ALA A 67 8.13 2.27 -11.87
CA ALA A 67 8.77 1.08 -12.41
C ALA A 67 7.79 0.19 -13.20
N ALA A 68 6.56 0.02 -12.72
CA ALA A 68 5.51 -0.71 -13.42
C ALA A 68 5.22 -0.10 -14.81
N ILE A 69 5.13 1.24 -14.88
CA ILE A 69 4.95 1.95 -16.15
C ILE A 69 6.10 1.67 -17.11
N ARG A 70 7.35 1.73 -16.64
CA ARG A 70 8.54 1.43 -17.47
C ARG A 70 8.62 -0.01 -17.94
N ALA A 71 8.03 -0.94 -17.18
CA ALA A 71 8.01 -2.36 -17.49
C ALA A 71 6.76 -2.80 -18.27
N GLU A 72 5.93 -1.85 -18.72
CA GLU A 72 4.67 -2.12 -19.44
C GLU A 72 3.69 -3.01 -18.65
N LEU A 73 3.77 -2.96 -17.31
CA LEU A 73 2.82 -3.61 -16.42
C LEU A 73 1.64 -2.67 -16.10
N PRO A 74 0.49 -3.21 -15.66
CA PRO A 74 -0.56 -2.37 -15.11
C PRO A 74 -0.01 -1.48 -13.99
N VAL A 75 -0.43 -0.22 -13.98
CA VAL A 75 0.05 0.76 -12.99
C VAL A 75 -0.25 0.28 -11.58
N LEU A 76 0.75 0.35 -10.70
CA LEU A 76 0.59 0.08 -9.27
C LEU A 76 -0.25 1.19 -8.63
N ARG A 77 -1.40 0.81 -8.08
CA ARG A 77 -2.36 1.73 -7.46
C ARG A 77 -2.42 1.52 -5.94
N PRO A 78 -2.74 2.56 -5.16
CA PRO A 78 -3.01 2.40 -3.74
C PRO A 78 -4.29 1.59 -3.53
N ALA A 79 -4.28 0.63 -2.59
CA ALA A 79 -5.48 0.01 -2.06
C ALA A 79 -6.21 1.01 -1.14
N VAL A 80 -6.86 2.01 -1.75
CA VAL A 80 -7.39 3.21 -1.08
C VAL A 80 -8.27 2.86 0.12
N ARG A 81 -9.11 1.84 0.01
CA ARG A 81 -9.96 1.39 1.14
C ARG A 81 -9.12 0.99 2.35
N LEU A 82 -8.06 0.22 2.16
CA LEU A 82 -7.20 -0.23 3.26
C LEU A 82 -6.43 0.93 3.91
N TYR A 83 -5.96 1.89 3.10
CA TYR A 83 -5.35 3.11 3.64
C TYR A 83 -6.35 3.99 4.39
N ARG A 84 -7.62 4.02 3.97
CA ARG A 84 -8.68 4.71 4.72
C ARG A 84 -8.92 4.05 6.08
N GLU A 85 -8.93 2.72 6.16
CA GLU A 85 -9.08 2.01 7.44
C GLU A 85 -7.91 2.29 8.42
N LEU A 86 -6.72 2.63 7.92
CA LEU A 86 -5.59 3.00 8.78
C LEU A 86 -5.80 4.32 9.54
N LEU A 87 -6.64 5.24 9.05
CA LEU A 87 -6.71 6.60 9.60
C LEU A 87 -7.58 6.74 10.87
N PRO A 88 -8.81 6.18 10.95
CA PRO A 88 -9.68 6.34 12.12
C PRO A 88 -9.17 5.61 13.37
N ASP A 89 -8.65 4.40 13.19
CA ASP A 89 -8.24 3.49 14.28
C ASP A 89 -6.71 3.37 14.41
N GLY A 90 -5.96 4.09 13.58
CA GLY A 90 -4.51 4.01 13.53
C GLY A 90 -3.87 4.56 14.81
N THR A 91 -3.18 3.69 15.55
CA THR A 91 -2.26 4.16 16.59
C THR A 91 -1.05 4.81 15.93
N TRP A 92 -0.93 6.13 16.04
CA TRP A 92 0.23 6.88 15.56
C TRP A 92 1.46 6.48 16.35
N GLN A 93 2.43 5.87 15.68
CA GLN A 93 3.71 5.48 16.28
C GLN A 93 4.78 6.49 15.87
N PRO A 94 5.88 6.65 16.63
CA PRO A 94 7.05 7.37 16.14
C PRO A 94 7.49 6.80 14.77
N GLY A 95 7.54 7.65 13.75
CA GLY A 95 7.78 7.24 12.36
C GLY A 95 9.11 7.71 11.79
N GLY A 96 9.87 8.51 12.55
CA GLY A 96 11.13 9.12 12.11
C GLY A 96 11.12 10.64 12.30
N PRO A 97 12.00 11.38 11.61
CA PRO A 97 12.02 12.83 11.67
C PRO A 97 10.72 13.42 11.11
N VAL A 98 10.37 14.61 11.60
CA VAL A 98 9.31 15.44 11.00
C VAL A 98 9.67 15.73 9.54
N ILE A 99 8.74 15.44 8.65
CA ILE A 99 8.90 15.72 7.22
C ILE A 99 8.36 17.13 6.92
N PRO A 100 9.11 17.99 6.20
CA PRO A 100 8.61 19.29 5.76
C PRO A 100 7.35 19.14 4.89
N GLU A 101 6.42 20.09 5.02
CA GLU A 101 5.10 20.01 4.39
C GLU A 101 5.15 19.80 2.86
N GLU A 102 6.04 20.53 2.16
CA GLU A 102 6.25 20.37 0.72
C GLU A 102 6.64 18.92 0.37
N ARG A 103 7.61 18.36 1.11
CA ARG A 103 8.06 17.00 0.91
C ARG A 103 6.99 15.97 1.28
N ALA A 104 6.19 16.24 2.31
CA ALA A 104 5.08 15.37 2.70
C ALA A 104 4.04 15.31 1.57
N ARG A 105 3.67 16.44 0.97
CA ARG A 105 2.73 16.51 -0.17
C ARG A 105 3.22 15.73 -1.38
N GLU A 106 4.51 15.82 -1.70
CA GLU A 106 5.11 15.02 -2.77
C GLU A 106 4.97 13.51 -2.53
N LEU A 107 5.26 13.06 -1.30
CA LEU A 107 5.22 11.63 -0.94
C LEU A 107 3.80 11.07 -0.97
N VAL A 108 2.82 11.83 -0.48
CA VAL A 108 1.42 11.36 -0.43
C VAL A 108 0.71 11.44 -1.78
N SER A 109 1.25 12.16 -2.77
CA SER A 109 0.63 12.35 -4.08
C SER A 109 0.23 11.05 -4.81
N TRP A 110 0.96 9.95 -4.55
CA TRP A 110 0.63 8.63 -5.09
C TRP A 110 -0.72 8.07 -4.61
N LEU A 111 -1.20 8.51 -3.44
CA LEU A 111 -2.50 8.09 -2.88
C LEU A 111 -3.68 8.62 -3.70
N ALA A 112 -3.48 9.70 -4.47
CA ALA A 112 -4.39 10.33 -5.43
C ALA A 112 -5.73 10.86 -4.88
N GLU A 113 -6.17 10.44 -3.70
CA GLU A 113 -7.41 10.88 -3.05
C GLU A 113 -7.13 12.06 -2.09
N PRO A 114 -7.72 13.25 -2.31
CA PRO A 114 -7.39 14.46 -1.56
C PRO A 114 -7.46 14.32 -0.04
N ASP A 115 -8.56 13.77 0.49
CA ASP A 115 -8.75 13.60 1.94
C ASP A 115 -7.72 12.64 2.55
N LEU A 116 -7.38 11.58 1.81
CA LEU A 116 -6.37 10.61 2.23
C LEU A 116 -4.97 11.22 2.17
N MET A 117 -4.68 12.03 1.14
CA MET A 117 -3.43 12.77 1.02
C MET A 117 -3.24 13.75 2.18
N GLU A 118 -4.28 14.51 2.52
CA GLU A 118 -4.24 15.48 3.63
C GLU A 118 -3.97 14.77 4.97
N ALA A 119 -4.73 13.72 5.27
CA ALA A 119 -4.57 12.96 6.50
C ALA A 119 -3.19 12.27 6.59
N ALA A 120 -2.71 11.69 5.49
CA ALA A 120 -1.38 11.10 5.42
C ALA A 120 -0.27 12.15 5.58
N ALA A 121 -0.42 13.34 4.98
CA ALA A 121 0.55 14.42 5.13
C ALA A 121 0.65 14.84 6.60
N ALA A 122 -0.48 14.95 7.30
CA ALA A 122 -0.51 15.27 8.74
C ALA A 122 0.31 14.27 9.57
N VAL A 123 0.20 12.97 9.28
CA VAL A 123 1.00 11.91 9.93
C VAL A 123 2.49 12.13 9.70
N LEU A 124 2.92 12.40 8.46
CA LEU A 124 4.33 12.61 8.13
C LEU A 124 4.90 13.89 8.75
N THR A 125 4.14 14.99 8.73
CA THR A 125 4.56 16.25 9.34
C THR A 125 4.60 16.19 10.86
N ALA A 126 3.92 15.22 11.48
CA ALA A 126 4.02 14.97 12.92
C ALA A 126 5.20 14.05 13.29
N GLY A 127 6.00 13.59 12.31
CA GLY A 127 7.07 12.61 12.53
C GLY A 127 6.53 11.24 12.97
N LYS A 128 5.32 10.89 12.50
CA LYS A 128 4.62 9.67 12.88
C LYS A 128 4.53 8.68 11.71
N ARG A 129 4.15 7.46 12.06
CA ARG A 129 3.79 6.39 11.14
C ARG A 129 2.53 5.67 11.62
N ILE A 130 1.83 5.01 10.71
CA ILE A 130 0.77 4.06 11.05
C ILE A 130 1.15 2.71 10.41
N ALA A 131 1.30 1.68 11.23
CA ALA A 131 1.66 0.34 10.76
C ALA A 131 0.47 -0.31 10.04
N GLN A 132 0.72 -1.06 8.95
CA GLN A 132 -0.34 -1.76 8.21
C GLN A 132 -1.12 -2.73 9.09
N GLU A 133 -0.49 -3.29 10.14
CA GLU A 133 -1.10 -4.20 11.09
C GLU A 133 -2.16 -3.54 11.97
N ASN A 134 -2.29 -2.21 11.94
CA ASN A 134 -3.39 -1.51 12.59
C ASN A 134 -4.74 -1.79 11.89
N VAL A 135 -4.75 -2.23 10.63
CA VAL A 135 -5.96 -2.82 10.03
C VAL A 135 -6.09 -4.24 10.55
N GLY A 136 -6.98 -4.40 11.52
CA GLY A 136 -7.25 -5.65 12.20
C GLY A 136 -7.91 -6.69 11.29
N HIS A 137 -7.77 -7.95 11.68
CA HIS A 137 -8.37 -9.09 10.98
C HIS A 137 -9.90 -8.94 10.79
N GLU A 138 -10.60 -8.45 11.81
CA GLU A 138 -12.06 -8.30 11.77
C GLU A 138 -12.49 -7.28 10.70
N GLN A 139 -11.75 -6.18 10.53
CA GLN A 139 -11.97 -5.19 9.48
C GLN A 139 -11.66 -5.80 8.09
N LEU A 140 -10.55 -6.52 7.95
CA LEU A 140 -10.20 -7.17 6.69
C LEU A 140 -11.24 -8.20 6.24
N ALA A 141 -11.85 -8.92 7.18
CA ALA A 141 -12.86 -9.94 6.92
C ALA A 141 -14.21 -9.34 6.46
N THR A 142 -14.57 -8.14 6.93
CA THR A 142 -15.84 -7.46 6.59
C THR A 142 -15.76 -6.59 5.33
N LEU A 143 -14.56 -6.19 4.91
CA LEU A 143 -14.38 -5.42 3.68
C LEU A 143 -14.73 -6.23 2.45
N HIS A 144 -15.79 -5.87 1.73
CA HIS A 144 -16.19 -6.54 0.48
C HIS A 144 -15.26 -6.22 -0.70
N SER A 145 -14.51 -5.11 -0.59
CA SER A 145 -13.46 -4.68 -1.54
C SER A 145 -12.29 -4.08 -0.77
N TRP A 146 -11.08 -4.30 -1.26
CA TRP A 146 -9.85 -3.64 -0.77
C TRP A 146 -9.46 -2.42 -1.61
N VAL A 147 -10.19 -2.18 -2.70
CA VAL A 147 -10.02 -1.09 -3.66
C VAL A 147 -11.24 -0.17 -3.66
#